data_AF-A0A9D7JRQ5-F1
#
_entry.id   AF-A0A9D7JRQ5-F1
#
_cell.length_a   1.000
_cell.length_b   1.000
_cell.length_c   1.000
_cell.angle_alpha   90.00
_cell.angle_beta   90.00
_cell.angle_gamma   90.00
#
_symmetry.space_group_name_H-M   'P 1'
#
loop_
_entity.id
_entity.type
_entity.pdbx_description
1 polymer ?
#
loop_
_entity_poly.entity_id
_entity_poly.type
_entity_poly.pdbx_seq_one_letter_code
_entity_poly.pdbx_strand_id
1 'polypeptide(L)'
;MNAPWDYLSDLIESMAIEIHNRWYAKEKEKVDKGATEKATYKEWKDSEKDTKDSNRAQAMDYLRKLNALGYTINRKANPPLHPFTSAEIELLAEMEHNRWNEEKITLGWTFGKIRNDGLKIHDNLLPWHLLPDGIKQYDRDAVGEIPDVLKGLGFEVVKGI
;
A
#
# COMPACT_ATOMS: atom_id res chain seq x y z
N MET A 1 -22.27 0.16 -23.01
CA MET A 1 -21.35 -0.87 -22.47
C MET A 1 -20.10 -0.13 -22.04
N ASN A 2 -19.69 -0.26 -20.78
CA ASN A 2 -18.49 0.42 -20.28
C ASN A 2 -17.25 -0.21 -20.96
N ALA A 3 -16.21 0.60 -21.20
CA ALA A 3 -14.97 0.08 -21.75
C ALA A 3 -14.28 -0.82 -20.70
N PRO A 4 -13.53 -1.86 -21.11
CA PRO A 4 -12.77 -2.69 -20.18
C PRO A 4 -11.85 -1.90 -19.24
N TRP A 5 -11.35 -0.75 -19.71
CA TRP A 5 -10.51 0.18 -18.94
C TRP A 5 -11.26 0.89 -17.81
N ASP A 6 -12.56 1.15 -17.98
CA ASP A 6 -13.39 1.80 -16.95
C ASP A 6 -13.49 0.89 -15.72
N TYR A 7 -13.69 -0.41 -15.93
CA TYR A 7 -13.74 -1.40 -14.85
C TYR A 7 -12.42 -1.52 -14.08
N LEU A 8 -11.29 -1.48 -14.78
CA LEU A 8 -9.97 -1.53 -14.13
C LEU A 8 -9.72 -0.26 -13.31
N SER A 9 -10.07 0.91 -13.86
CA SER A 9 -9.97 2.18 -13.15
C SER A 9 -10.84 2.19 -11.89
N ASP A 10 -12.09 1.74 -11.98
CA ASP A 10 -13.01 1.66 -10.84
C ASP A 10 -12.52 0.70 -9.76
N LEU A 11 -11.92 -0.43 -10.17
CA LEU A 11 -11.33 -1.39 -9.22
C LEU A 11 -10.12 -0.80 -8.51
N ILE A 12 -9.22 -0.13 -9.23
CA ILE A 12 -8.06 0.56 -8.64
C ILE A 12 -8.52 1.63 -7.64
N GLU A 13 -9.52 2.43 -8.00
CA GLU A 13 -10.08 3.44 -7.10
C GLU A 13 -10.67 2.81 -5.84
N SER A 14 -11.43 1.72 -6.00
CA SER A 14 -12.03 0.99 -4.89
C SER A 14 -10.97 0.41 -3.94
N MET A 15 -9.90 -0.16 -4.49
CA MET A 15 -8.76 -0.63 -3.70
C MET A 15 -8.04 0.51 -2.98
N ALA A 16 -7.79 1.63 -3.67
CA ALA A 16 -7.12 2.80 -3.09
C ALA A 16 -7.92 3.39 -1.91
N ILE A 17 -9.25 3.45 -2.04
CA ILE A 17 -10.15 3.89 -0.96
C ILE A 17 -10.07 2.93 0.24
N GLU A 18 -10.14 1.61 0.00
CA GLU A 18 -10.11 0.61 1.06
C GLU A 18 -8.76 0.61 1.81
N ILE A 19 -7.65 0.71 1.07
CA ILE A 19 -6.29 0.88 1.63
C ILE A 19 -6.25 2.09 2.56
N HIS A 20 -6.68 3.25 2.06
CA HIS A 20 -6.67 4.48 2.83
C HIS A 20 -7.56 4.39 4.07
N ASN A 21 -8.76 3.83 3.94
CA ASN A 21 -9.70 3.70 5.05
C ASN A 21 -9.16 2.79 6.17
N ARG A 22 -8.45 1.72 5.81
CA ARG A 22 -7.75 0.87 6.79
C ARG A 22 -6.65 1.61 7.53
N TRP A 23 -5.82 2.36 6.80
CA TRP A 23 -4.82 3.23 7.41
C TRP A 23 -5.46 4.26 8.34
N TYR A 24 -6.52 4.93 7.88
CA TYR A 24 -7.25 5.96 8.63
C TYR A 24 -7.84 5.38 9.92
N ALA A 25 -8.43 4.19 9.88
CA ALA A 25 -8.97 3.52 11.06
C ALA A 25 -7.90 3.21 12.12
N LYS A 26 -6.73 2.70 11.67
CA LYS A 26 -5.57 2.45 12.56
C LYS A 26 -5.01 3.75 13.13
N GLU A 27 -4.96 4.83 12.35
CA GLU A 27 -4.48 6.12 12.82
C GLU A 27 -5.47 6.77 13.80
N LYS A 28 -6.77 6.66 13.52
CA LYS A 28 -7.85 7.10 14.41
C LYS A 28 -7.75 6.42 15.77
N GLU A 29 -7.54 5.11 15.83
CA GLU A 29 -7.38 4.40 17.09
C GLU A 29 -6.19 4.93 17.92
N LYS A 30 -5.08 5.29 17.27
CA LYS A 30 -3.92 5.88 17.94
C LYS A 30 -4.23 7.27 18.47
N VAL A 31 -4.90 8.10 17.68
CA VAL A 31 -5.32 9.46 18.05
C VAL A 31 -6.30 9.42 19.22
N ASP A 32 -7.28 8.52 19.18
CA ASP A 32 -8.24 8.31 20.27
C ASP A 32 -7.54 7.88 21.58
N LYS A 33 -6.36 7.25 21.47
CA LYS A 33 -5.48 6.89 22.59
C LYS A 33 -4.45 7.97 22.96
N GLY A 34 -4.54 9.17 22.37
CA GLY A 34 -3.72 10.34 22.70
C GLY A 34 -2.49 10.58 21.82
N ALA A 35 -2.35 9.88 20.70
CA ALA A 35 -1.28 10.18 19.73
C ALA A 35 -1.56 11.51 18.99
N THR A 36 -0.49 12.20 18.59
CA THR A 36 -0.60 13.40 17.75
C THR A 36 -1.06 13.05 16.35
N GLU A 37 -1.99 13.83 15.81
CA GLU A 37 -2.49 13.68 14.46
C GLU A 37 -1.38 13.97 13.43
N LYS A 38 -1.29 13.11 12.42
CA LYS A 38 -0.44 13.35 11.25
C LYS A 38 -1.14 14.34 10.30
N ALA A 39 -0.36 15.11 9.54
CA ALA A 39 -0.93 15.99 8.50
C ALA A 39 -1.78 15.23 7.46
N THR A 40 -1.50 13.94 7.26
CA THR A 40 -2.25 13.05 6.36
C THR A 40 -3.51 12.45 7.01
N TYR A 41 -3.76 12.69 8.30
CA TYR A 41 -4.94 12.18 9.01
C TYR A 41 -6.19 12.96 8.61
N LYS A 42 -6.73 12.60 7.44
CA LYS A 42 -7.95 13.14 6.85
C LYS A 42 -8.77 12.00 6.27
N GLU A 43 -10.09 12.15 6.19
CA GLU A 43 -10.94 11.21 5.46
C GLU A 43 -10.60 11.22 3.96
N TRP A 44 -10.87 10.13 3.24
CA TRP A 44 -10.53 10.02 1.81
C TRP A 44 -10.99 11.22 0.98
N LYS A 45 -12.21 11.73 1.22
CA LYS A 45 -12.77 12.87 0.48
C LYS A 45 -11.89 14.12 0.60
N ASP A 46 -11.28 14.33 1.77
CA ASP A 46 -10.49 15.51 2.13
C ASP A 46 -8.98 15.28 1.97
N SER A 47 -8.55 14.07 1.60
CA SER A 47 -7.13 13.76 1.37
C SER A 47 -6.58 14.48 0.15
N GLU A 48 -5.35 14.94 0.29
CA GLU A 48 -4.60 15.61 -0.77
C GLU A 48 -4.42 14.71 -2.00
N LYS A 49 -4.25 15.33 -3.17
CA LYS A 49 -4.05 14.62 -4.44
C LYS A 49 -2.90 13.61 -4.36
N ASP A 50 -1.75 14.02 -3.82
CA ASP A 50 -0.56 13.16 -3.71
C ASP A 50 -0.83 11.93 -2.83
N THR A 51 -1.58 12.07 -1.74
CA THR A 51 -1.99 10.94 -0.91
C THR A 51 -2.87 9.98 -1.69
N LYS A 52 -3.89 10.50 -2.40
CA LYS A 52 -4.79 9.66 -3.20
C LYS A 52 -4.03 8.93 -4.32
N ASP A 53 -3.13 9.63 -4.99
CA ASP A 53 -2.33 9.06 -6.08
C ASP A 53 -1.34 8.00 -5.58
N SER A 54 -0.74 8.18 -4.41
CA SER A 54 0.12 7.15 -3.79
C SER A 54 -0.68 5.89 -3.43
N ASN A 55 -1.90 6.03 -2.91
CA ASN A 55 -2.79 4.88 -2.64
C ASN A 55 -3.21 4.17 -3.95
N ARG A 56 -3.47 4.91 -5.03
CA ARG A 56 -3.74 4.32 -6.35
C ARG A 56 -2.53 3.58 -6.91
N ALA A 57 -1.34 4.16 -6.78
CA ALA A 57 -0.10 3.52 -7.20
C ALA A 57 0.15 2.22 -6.41
N GLN A 58 -0.09 2.22 -5.11
CA GLN A 58 -0.03 1.02 -4.28
C GLN A 58 -1.05 -0.04 -4.73
N ALA A 59 -2.31 0.37 -4.95
CA ALA A 59 -3.38 -0.52 -5.43
C ALA A 59 -3.06 -1.15 -6.80
N MET A 60 -2.55 -0.37 -7.74
CA MET A 60 -2.10 -0.85 -9.06
C MET A 60 -0.99 -1.89 -8.94
N ASP A 61 -0.11 -1.73 -7.95
CA ASP A 61 1.05 -2.59 -7.75
C ASP A 61 0.72 -3.95 -7.11
N TYR A 62 -0.49 -4.14 -6.58
CA TYR A 62 -0.92 -5.40 -5.96
C TYR A 62 -0.78 -6.58 -6.93
N LEU A 63 -1.19 -6.43 -8.18
CA LEU A 63 -1.08 -7.52 -9.17
C LEU A 63 0.38 -7.89 -9.46
N ARG A 64 1.28 -6.91 -9.50
CA ARG A 64 2.73 -7.16 -9.68
C ARG A 64 3.29 -7.95 -8.50
N LYS A 65 2.93 -7.55 -7.27
CA LYS A 65 3.31 -8.25 -6.03
C LYS A 65 2.81 -9.68 -5.99
N LEU A 66 1.52 -9.89 -6.25
CA LEU A 66 0.93 -11.23 -6.26
C LEU A 66 1.59 -12.13 -7.31
N ASN A 67 1.81 -11.62 -8.53
CA ASN A 67 2.50 -12.36 -9.58
C ASN A 67 3.94 -12.77 -9.19
N ALA A 68 4.66 -11.94 -8.42
CA ALA A 68 6.01 -12.28 -7.95
C ALA A 68 6.03 -13.51 -7.02
N LEU A 69 4.90 -13.82 -6.38
CA LEU A 69 4.71 -15.01 -5.56
C LEU A 69 4.01 -16.15 -6.31
N GLY A 70 3.68 -15.96 -7.59
CA GLY A 70 2.89 -16.92 -8.36
C GLY A 70 1.40 -16.95 -7.96
N TYR A 71 0.86 -15.83 -7.46
CA TYR A 71 -0.57 -15.66 -7.17
C TYR A 71 -1.25 -14.76 -8.20
N THR A 72 -2.57 -14.93 -8.32
CA THR A 72 -3.49 -14.04 -9.05
C THR A 72 -4.73 -13.76 -8.20
N ILE A 73 -5.66 -12.96 -8.72
CA ILE A 73 -6.94 -12.67 -8.05
C ILE A 73 -8.10 -13.32 -8.81
N ASN A 74 -9.11 -13.81 -8.09
CA ASN A 74 -10.35 -14.30 -8.67
C ASN A 74 -11.56 -13.75 -7.90
N ARG A 75 -12.72 -13.66 -8.55
CA ARG A 75 -13.98 -13.35 -7.85
C ARG A 75 -14.38 -14.56 -7.03
N LYS A 76 -14.51 -14.39 -5.71
CA LYS A 76 -14.90 -15.44 -4.74
C LYS A 76 -14.37 -16.82 -5.11
N ALA A 77 -13.07 -17.04 -4.88
CA ALA A 77 -12.53 -18.38 -4.98
C ALA A 77 -13.04 -19.27 -3.84
N ASN A 78 -12.82 -20.57 -3.99
CA ASN A 78 -13.10 -21.56 -2.96
C ASN A 78 -12.10 -22.70 -3.17
N PRO A 79 -11.18 -23.00 -2.24
CA PRO A 79 -10.97 -22.40 -0.92
C PRO A 79 -10.18 -21.07 -0.95
N PRO A 80 -10.28 -20.24 0.10
CA PRO A 80 -9.47 -19.03 0.25
C PRO A 80 -7.99 -19.35 0.39
N LEU A 81 -7.12 -18.43 -0.05
CA LEU A 81 -5.67 -18.54 0.18
C LEU A 81 -5.34 -18.58 1.67
N HIS A 82 -4.25 -19.27 1.99
CA HIS A 82 -3.57 -19.14 3.28
C HIS A 82 -2.91 -17.75 3.40
N PRO A 83 -2.73 -17.22 4.62
CA PRO A 83 -1.93 -16.02 4.84
C PRO A 83 -0.53 -16.18 4.22
N PHE A 84 0.03 -15.08 3.72
CA PHE A 84 1.42 -15.08 3.25
C PHE A 84 2.36 -15.54 4.37
N THR A 85 3.34 -16.35 4.02
CA THR A 85 4.43 -16.74 4.90
C THR A 85 5.29 -15.52 5.23
N SER A 86 6.06 -15.57 6.31
CA SER A 86 6.97 -14.48 6.67
C SER A 86 7.99 -14.15 5.57
N ALA A 87 8.46 -15.17 4.83
CA ALA A 87 9.39 -14.95 3.71
C ALA A 87 8.72 -14.23 2.53
N GLU A 88 7.47 -14.58 2.22
CA GLU A 88 6.67 -13.86 1.22
C GLU A 88 6.41 -12.42 1.66
N ILE A 89 6.07 -12.20 2.94
CA ILE A 89 5.89 -10.85 3.50
C ILE A 89 7.16 -10.01 3.37
N GLU A 90 8.34 -10.54 3.70
CA GLU A 90 9.60 -9.78 3.55
C GLU A 90 9.87 -9.39 2.09
N LEU A 91 9.65 -10.33 1.15
CA LEU A 91 9.84 -10.07 -0.27
C LEU A 91 8.87 -8.98 -0.76
N LEU A 92 7.58 -9.09 -0.41
CA LEU A 92 6.59 -8.10 -0.81
C LEU A 92 6.84 -6.73 -0.16
N ALA A 93 7.28 -6.70 1.09
CA ALA A 93 7.57 -5.48 1.81
C ALA A 93 8.75 -4.73 1.17
N GLU A 94 9.81 -5.45 0.77
CA GLU A 94 10.90 -4.85 -0.01
C GLU A 94 10.41 -4.30 -1.36
N MET A 95 9.52 -5.04 -2.05
CA MET A 95 8.91 -4.56 -3.29
C MET A 95 8.06 -3.29 -3.09
N GLU A 96 7.35 -3.18 -1.97
CA GLU A 96 6.55 -2.00 -1.63
C GLU A 96 7.42 -0.79 -1.31
N HIS A 97 8.47 -0.99 -0.50
CA HIS A 97 9.41 0.08 -0.19
C HIS A 97 10.13 0.60 -1.44
N ASN A 98 10.53 -0.31 -2.34
CA ASN A 98 11.15 0.08 -3.61
C ASN A 98 10.18 0.87 -4.50
N ARG A 99 8.90 0.46 -4.59
CA ARG A 99 7.85 1.20 -5.30
C ARG A 99 7.67 2.61 -4.70
N TRP A 100 7.64 2.73 -3.37
CA TRP A 100 7.52 4.01 -2.69
C TRP A 100 8.75 4.90 -2.92
N ASN A 101 9.96 4.35 -2.87
CA ASN A 101 11.20 5.07 -3.20
C ASN A 101 11.15 5.62 -4.63
N GLU A 102 10.78 4.79 -5.61
CA GLU A 102 10.65 5.19 -7.01
C GLU A 102 9.64 6.32 -7.21
N GLU A 103 8.46 6.22 -6.56
CA GLU A 103 7.44 7.27 -6.56
C GLU A 103 8.02 8.59 -6.04
N LYS A 104 8.66 8.57 -4.86
CA LYS A 104 9.22 9.76 -4.24
C LYS A 104 10.33 10.39 -5.07
N ILE A 105 11.26 9.59 -5.58
CA ILE A 105 12.34 10.06 -6.45
C ILE A 105 11.76 10.72 -7.70
N THR A 106 10.76 10.10 -8.33
CA THR A 106 10.08 10.64 -9.52
C THR A 106 9.39 11.98 -9.22
N LEU A 107 8.86 12.14 -8.01
CA LEU A 107 8.26 13.39 -7.53
C LEU A 107 9.30 14.44 -7.06
N GLY A 108 10.60 14.17 -7.25
CA GLY A 108 11.70 15.08 -6.93
C GLY A 108 12.12 15.06 -5.46
N TRP A 109 11.77 14.02 -4.71
CA TRP A 109 12.27 13.87 -3.35
C TRP A 109 13.71 13.36 -3.33
N THR A 110 14.44 13.77 -2.30
CA THR A 110 15.83 13.38 -2.08
C THR A 110 16.04 12.85 -0.67
N PHE A 111 17.06 11.99 -0.52
CA PHE A 111 17.45 11.51 0.80
C PHE A 111 18.09 12.63 1.64
N GLY A 112 17.76 12.67 2.92
CA GLY A 112 18.49 13.45 3.91
C GLY A 112 18.16 12.98 5.32
N LYS A 113 19.14 13.08 6.24
CA LYS A 113 19.02 12.56 7.62
C LYS A 113 17.88 13.19 8.44
N ILE A 114 17.38 14.35 8.02
CA ILE A 114 16.29 15.07 8.68
C ILE A 114 15.22 15.29 7.63
N ARG A 115 14.02 14.76 7.89
CA ARG A 115 12.86 14.96 7.03
C ARG A 115 12.49 16.44 6.93
N ASN A 116 12.24 16.91 5.71
CA ASN A 116 11.74 18.25 5.41
C ASN A 116 10.84 18.19 4.17
N ASP A 117 9.53 18.17 4.40
CA ASP A 117 8.55 18.00 3.33
C ASP A 117 8.51 19.21 2.39
N GLY A 118 8.76 20.43 2.90
CA GLY A 118 8.81 21.65 2.09
C GLY A 118 9.97 21.68 1.10
N LEU A 119 11.08 21.01 1.42
CA LEU A 119 12.23 20.82 0.54
C LEU A 119 12.26 19.44 -0.14
N LYS A 120 11.20 18.64 0.04
CA LYS A 120 11.12 17.25 -0.44
C LYS A 120 12.31 16.38 0.00
N ILE A 121 12.68 16.46 1.27
CA ILE A 121 13.73 15.64 1.87
C ILE A 121 13.07 14.58 2.76
N HIS A 122 13.41 13.31 2.56
CA HIS A 122 12.93 12.22 3.42
C HIS A 122 14.07 11.30 3.86
N ASP A 123 14.09 11.01 5.15
CA ASP A 123 15.06 10.17 5.86
C ASP A 123 14.98 8.67 5.55
N ASN A 124 13.84 8.19 5.05
CA ASN A 124 13.62 6.79 4.72
C ASN A 124 13.89 6.46 3.24
N LEU A 125 14.33 7.43 2.42
CA LEU A 125 14.74 7.19 1.02
C LEU A 125 16.10 6.50 0.96
N LEU A 126 16.10 5.24 1.40
CA LEU A 126 17.26 4.38 1.53
C LEU A 126 16.95 3.01 0.92
N PRO A 127 17.97 2.26 0.46
CA PRO A 127 17.83 0.85 0.14
C PRO A 127 17.24 0.05 1.31
N TRP A 128 16.40 -0.95 1.00
CA TRP A 128 15.71 -1.79 1.99
C TRP A 128 16.64 -2.34 3.09
N HIS A 129 17.82 -2.82 2.73
CA HIS A 129 18.77 -3.40 3.69
C HIS A 129 19.37 -2.39 4.68
N LEU A 130 19.27 -1.09 4.42
CA LEU A 130 19.72 -0.01 5.31
C LEU A 130 18.59 0.56 6.17
N LEU A 131 17.34 0.15 5.92
CA LEU A 131 16.18 0.66 6.63
C LEU A 131 16.10 0.06 8.04
N PRO A 132 15.81 0.86 9.09
CA PRO A 132 15.57 0.33 10.43
C PRO A 132 14.38 -0.63 10.44
N ASP A 133 14.46 -1.70 11.22
CA ASP A 133 13.44 -2.75 11.22
C ASP A 133 12.04 -2.24 11.62
N GLY A 134 11.98 -1.29 12.56
CA GLY A 134 10.71 -0.65 12.94
C GLY A 134 10.06 0.15 11.81
N ILE A 135 10.85 0.63 10.82
CA ILE A 135 10.32 1.30 9.64
C ILE A 135 9.88 0.27 8.60
N LYS A 136 10.64 -0.82 8.41
CA LYS A 136 10.24 -1.95 7.55
C LYS A 136 8.87 -2.53 7.92
N GLN A 137 8.51 -2.45 9.20
CA GLN A 137 7.22 -2.92 9.67
C GLN A 137 6.03 -2.24 8.97
N TYR A 138 6.16 -0.97 8.55
CA TYR A 138 5.09 -0.31 7.80
C TYR A 138 4.82 -0.99 6.45
N ASP A 139 5.86 -1.37 5.72
CA ASP A 139 5.72 -2.07 4.45
C ASP A 139 5.21 -3.51 4.65
N ARG A 140 5.68 -4.20 5.69
CA ARG A 140 5.18 -5.55 6.07
C ARG A 140 3.68 -5.52 6.38
N ASP A 141 3.26 -4.55 7.18
CA ASP A 141 1.85 -4.35 7.52
C ASP A 141 1.03 -4.03 6.27
N ALA A 142 1.54 -3.15 5.39
CA ALA A 142 0.85 -2.78 4.16
C ALA A 142 0.64 -3.98 3.22
N VAL A 143 1.66 -4.81 3.00
CA VAL A 143 1.54 -5.97 2.12
C VAL A 143 0.77 -7.13 2.75
N GLY A 144 0.80 -7.25 4.07
CA GLY A 144 0.00 -8.21 4.82
C GLY A 144 -1.51 -7.97 4.71
N GLU A 145 -1.93 -6.72 4.45
CA GLU A 145 -3.34 -6.33 4.28
C GLU A 145 -3.88 -6.61 2.88
N ILE A 146 -3.03 -6.95 1.89
CA ILE A 146 -3.45 -7.20 0.50
C ILE A 146 -4.63 -8.19 0.42
N PRO A 147 -4.60 -9.37 1.09
CA PRO A 147 -5.70 -10.32 1.02
C PRO A 147 -7.01 -9.75 1.58
N ASP A 148 -6.95 -8.99 2.66
CA ASP A 148 -8.15 -8.44 3.31
C ASP A 148 -8.76 -7.27 2.53
N VAL A 149 -7.94 -6.43 1.90
CA VAL A 149 -8.40 -5.39 0.96
C VAL A 149 -9.15 -6.04 -0.20
N LEU A 150 -8.56 -7.07 -0.82
CA LEU A 150 -9.19 -7.79 -1.94
C LEU A 150 -10.49 -8.49 -1.52
N LYS A 151 -10.49 -9.10 -0.33
CA LYS A 151 -11.67 -9.75 0.25
C LYS A 151 -12.82 -8.77 0.49
N GLY A 152 -12.53 -7.56 0.97
CA GLY A 152 -13.52 -6.49 1.13
C GLY A 152 -14.23 -6.12 -0.18
N LEU A 153 -13.54 -6.32 -1.32
CA LEU A 153 -14.05 -6.05 -2.66
C LEU A 153 -14.62 -7.30 -3.36
N GLY A 154 -14.72 -8.43 -2.66
CA GLY A 154 -15.26 -9.68 -3.20
C GLY A 154 -14.28 -10.50 -4.05
N PHE A 155 -12.98 -10.21 -3.95
CA PHE A 155 -11.91 -10.97 -4.57
C PHE A 155 -11.19 -11.84 -3.55
N GLU A 156 -10.57 -12.91 -4.03
CA GLU A 156 -9.64 -13.71 -3.25
C GLU A 156 -8.34 -13.88 -4.02
N VAL A 157 -7.23 -13.95 -3.27
CA VAL A 157 -5.94 -14.34 -3.81
C VAL A 157 -5.97 -15.85 -4.07
N VAL A 158 -5.44 -16.31 -5.20
CA VAL A 158 -5.34 -17.74 -5.55
C VAL A 158 -4.00 -18.03 -6.21
N LYS A 159 -3.52 -19.28 -6.20
CA LYS A 159 -2.34 -19.65 -7.00
C LYS A 159 -2.63 -19.42 -8.49
N GLY A 160 -1.68 -18.79 -9.18
CA GLY A 160 -1.67 -18.68 -10.63
C GLY A 160 -1.59 -20.07 -11.27
N ILE A 161 -2.33 -20.25 -12.36
CA ILE A 161 -2.28 -21.45 -13.21
C ILE A 161 -1.04 -21.38 -14.09
#